data_AF-A0A918AL50-F1
#
_entry.id   AF-A0A918AL50-F1
#
_cell.length_a   1.000
_cell.length_b   1.000
_cell.length_c   1.000
_cell.angle_alpha   90.00
_cell.angle_beta   90.00
_cell.angle_gamma   90.00
#
_symmetry.space_group_name_H-M   'P 1'
#
loop_
_entity.id
_entity.type
_entity.pdbx_description
1 polymer ?
#
loop_
_entity_poly.entity_id
_entity_poly.type
_entity_poly.pdbx_seq_one_letter_code
_entity_poly.pdbx_strand_id
1 'polypeptide(L)'
;MIRLGAGWRDRDQRAVLIGLIVIGSGMAVQLVRSALARPPAGAQASDVPPGWLSLATATSLIGVAMLVLAATGPLVASPATATWLLSTPQDRRAAVKTWYRALTAVGALAGVAFGLVFSLFFHLGAEWAALLGGAAGGGLIALAVLAQVRREPWRWLPGVTLTIGVLSALAGVVAERLGDAARDLVGGIGANAGSVLPAVAAVAAPAAIVLIGVVDRRLGELARPELTSGAAVTAAAGTAGTFLDLTLLAGVLEVRRWQRRGRVRSRGFPAGRVHAFLVADLRRVFRSPGGVLSWLPAALVPYVVAVEVPQWAAQAQLVMACVATHRLAGGLRAVCRSSALRRALGGTDASLRLTHLVIPSAGALVWCALTAPATWDAHPSGWLVAAVGAVATTYRLATRPPMDYHATLLDIGFGVMIPWGLLRQLFRGAGVLLLFSILMSLLTGTP
;
A
#
# COMPACT_ATOMS: atom_id res chain seq x y z
N MET A 1 26.18 -13.03 31.50
CA MET A 1 24.74 -13.32 31.29
C MET A 1 23.97 -12.02 31.07
N ILE A 2 23.84 -11.58 29.81
CA ILE A 2 23.11 -10.37 29.45
C ILE A 2 21.73 -10.80 28.98
N ARG A 3 20.69 -10.63 29.82
CA ARG A 3 19.30 -10.79 29.41
C ARG A 3 18.95 -9.68 28.44
N LEU A 4 19.11 -9.93 27.15
CA LEU A 4 18.49 -9.11 26.10
C LEU A 4 16.98 -9.30 26.22
N GLY A 5 16.28 -8.28 26.71
CA GLY A 5 14.82 -8.20 26.75
C GLY A 5 14.24 -8.17 25.34
N ALA A 6 14.12 -9.35 24.72
CA ALA A 6 13.33 -9.57 23.53
C ALA A 6 11.88 -9.79 23.96
N GLY A 7 11.04 -8.76 23.89
CA GLY A 7 9.64 -8.94 24.30
C GLY A 7 8.71 -7.75 24.26
N TRP A 8 8.95 -6.69 23.48
CA TRP A 8 8.02 -5.54 23.44
C TRP A 8 8.00 -4.88 22.06
N ARG A 9 7.41 -5.54 21.06
CA ARG A 9 7.22 -4.95 19.72
C ARG A 9 5.84 -5.25 19.14
N ASP A 10 4.96 -4.27 19.36
CA ASP A 10 3.96 -3.71 18.44
C ASP A 10 3.03 -4.65 17.67
N ARG A 11 1.77 -4.71 18.16
CA ARG A 11 0.63 -5.47 17.62
C ARG A 11 -0.59 -4.55 17.44
N ASP A 12 -0.41 -3.49 16.65
CA ASP A 12 -1.24 -2.26 16.66
C ASP A 12 -1.99 -1.90 15.36
N GLN A 13 -2.03 -2.76 14.32
CA GLN A 13 -2.64 -2.42 13.02
C GLN A 13 -3.92 -3.20 12.65
N ARG A 14 -4.30 -4.24 13.42
CA ARG A 14 -5.43 -5.14 13.08
C ARG A 14 -6.82 -4.48 13.14
N ALA A 15 -6.99 -3.47 14.00
CA ALA A 15 -8.26 -2.80 14.22
C ALA A 15 -8.63 -1.73 13.18
N VAL A 16 -7.61 -1.06 12.60
CA VAL A 16 -7.79 -0.21 11.40
C VAL A 16 -8.23 -1.07 10.25
N LEU A 17 -7.64 -2.26 10.14
CA LEU A 17 -7.95 -3.21 9.10
C LEU A 17 -9.44 -3.55 9.10
N ILE A 18 -10.11 -3.72 10.25
CA ILE A 18 -11.54 -4.09 10.26
C ILE A 18 -12.46 -2.91 9.91
N GLY A 19 -12.21 -1.69 10.39
CA GLY A 19 -12.98 -0.52 9.93
C GLY A 19 -12.74 -0.21 8.44
N LEU A 20 -11.50 -0.37 7.99
CA LEU A 20 -11.10 -0.34 6.58
C LEU A 20 -11.72 -1.49 5.79
N ILE A 21 -11.88 -2.68 6.37
CA ILE A 21 -12.50 -3.85 5.75
C ILE A 21 -14.01 -3.65 5.69
N VAL A 22 -14.69 -3.12 6.70
CA VAL A 22 -16.16 -2.93 6.63
C VAL A 22 -16.50 -1.84 5.61
N ILE A 23 -15.91 -0.65 5.73
CA ILE A 23 -16.17 0.44 4.77
C ILE A 23 -15.58 0.10 3.40
N GLY A 24 -14.36 -0.45 3.36
CA GLY A 24 -13.68 -0.82 2.13
C GLY A 24 -14.26 -2.05 1.45
N SER A 25 -14.85 -3.00 2.16
CA SER A 25 -15.59 -4.13 1.55
C SER A 25 -16.93 -3.67 1.01
N GLY A 26 -17.67 -2.82 1.72
CA GLY A 26 -18.87 -2.18 1.19
C GLY A 26 -18.57 -1.42 -0.10
N MET A 27 -17.51 -0.60 -0.09
CA MET A 27 -17.04 0.13 -1.26
C MET A 27 -16.56 -0.81 -2.38
N ALA A 28 -15.79 -1.86 -2.07
CA ALA A 28 -15.32 -2.83 -3.05
C ALA A 28 -16.46 -3.63 -3.68
N VAL A 29 -17.45 -4.04 -2.88
CA VAL A 29 -18.66 -4.72 -3.35
C VAL A 29 -19.45 -3.80 -4.27
N GLN A 30 -19.63 -2.52 -3.90
CA GLN A 30 -20.32 -1.55 -4.75
C GLN A 30 -19.56 -1.25 -6.04
N LEU A 31 -18.24 -1.15 -6.00
CA LEU A 31 -17.37 -0.99 -7.18
C LEU A 31 -17.48 -2.19 -8.13
N VAL A 32 -17.45 -3.41 -7.60
CA VAL A 32 -17.60 -4.62 -8.41
C VAL A 32 -19.01 -4.70 -8.97
N ARG A 33 -20.03 -4.38 -8.17
CA ARG A 33 -21.43 -4.40 -8.60
C ARG A 33 -21.71 -3.35 -9.66
N SER A 34 -21.18 -2.13 -9.52
CA SER A 34 -21.34 -1.06 -10.51
C SER A 34 -20.67 -1.43 -11.83
N ALA A 35 -19.50 -2.06 -11.77
CA ALA A 35 -18.78 -2.46 -12.96
C ALA A 35 -19.45 -3.67 -13.66
N LEU A 36 -20.08 -4.59 -12.91
CA LEU A 36 -20.84 -5.73 -13.46
C LEU A 36 -22.25 -5.37 -13.96
N ALA A 37 -22.89 -4.34 -13.39
CA ALA A 37 -24.27 -3.98 -13.72
C ALA A 37 -24.42 -3.18 -15.03
N ARG A 38 -23.31 -2.80 -15.68
CA ARG A 38 -23.34 -1.97 -16.90
C ARG A 38 -23.53 -2.84 -18.16
N PRO A 39 -24.39 -2.41 -19.11
CA PRO A 39 -24.65 -3.18 -20.32
C PRO A 39 -23.40 -3.30 -21.21
N PRO A 40 -23.22 -4.44 -21.91
CA PRO A 40 -22.06 -4.65 -22.78
C PRO A 40 -22.06 -3.68 -23.97
N ALA A 41 -20.94 -2.97 -24.11
CA ALA A 41 -20.47 -2.18 -25.26
C ALA A 41 -21.53 -1.66 -26.24
N GLY A 42 -22.20 -0.58 -25.85
CA GLY A 42 -22.94 0.32 -26.74
C GLY A 42 -23.09 1.74 -26.17
N ALA A 43 -22.35 2.08 -25.11
CA ALA A 43 -22.54 3.30 -24.34
C ALA A 43 -21.88 4.52 -25.02
N GLN A 44 -22.57 5.66 -24.89
CA GLN A 44 -22.19 6.97 -25.41
C GLN A 44 -20.77 7.36 -24.95
N ALA A 45 -20.04 8.13 -25.77
CA ALA A 45 -18.66 8.54 -25.54
C ALA A 45 -18.41 9.29 -24.20
N SER A 46 -19.47 9.69 -23.50
CA SER A 46 -19.45 10.37 -22.20
C SER A 46 -19.17 9.45 -21.00
N ASP A 47 -19.26 8.13 -21.14
CA ASP A 47 -19.17 7.19 -20.00
C ASP A 47 -17.79 6.51 -19.83
N VAL A 48 -16.82 6.81 -20.70
CA VAL A 48 -15.49 6.19 -20.66
C VAL A 48 -14.61 6.88 -19.62
N PRO A 49 -14.00 6.14 -18.66
CA PRO A 49 -13.08 6.70 -17.70
C PRO A 49 -11.92 7.44 -18.39
N PRO A 50 -11.41 8.54 -17.82
CA PRO A 50 -10.31 9.26 -18.41
C PRO A 50 -9.08 8.34 -18.61
N GLY A 51 -8.55 8.28 -19.83
CA GLY A 51 -7.45 7.35 -20.16
C GLY A 51 -6.19 7.55 -19.31
N TRP A 52 -5.95 8.77 -18.81
CA TRP A 52 -4.86 9.08 -17.87
C TRP A 52 -4.98 8.30 -16.55
N LEU A 53 -6.20 8.04 -16.07
CA LEU A 53 -6.46 7.35 -14.81
C LEU A 53 -6.10 5.88 -14.92
N SER A 54 -6.35 5.27 -16.08
CA SER A 54 -5.92 3.90 -16.38
C SER A 54 -4.39 3.78 -16.37
N LEU A 55 -3.68 4.68 -17.07
CA LEU A 55 -2.22 4.67 -17.12
C LEU A 55 -1.60 4.91 -15.73
N ALA A 56 -2.11 5.89 -14.98
CA ALA A 56 -1.66 6.20 -13.63
C ALA A 56 -1.87 5.02 -12.68
N THR A 57 -3.02 4.35 -12.76
CA THR A 57 -3.37 3.21 -11.92
C THR A 57 -2.52 1.99 -12.26
N ALA A 58 -2.39 1.64 -13.55
CA ALA A 58 -1.58 0.51 -13.99
C ALA A 58 -0.11 0.65 -13.60
N THR A 59 0.50 1.81 -13.88
CA THR A 59 1.90 2.08 -13.53
C THR A 59 2.11 2.10 -12.02
N SER A 60 1.19 2.69 -11.24
CA SER A 60 1.28 2.68 -9.79
C SER A 60 1.17 1.27 -9.19
N LEU A 61 0.27 0.43 -9.71
CA LEU A 61 0.14 -0.98 -9.29
C LEU A 61 1.40 -1.78 -9.60
N ILE A 62 1.97 -1.62 -10.80
CA ILE A 62 3.24 -2.24 -11.18
C ILE A 62 4.36 -1.78 -10.23
N GLY A 63 4.47 -0.47 -9.97
CA GLY A 63 5.48 0.09 -9.07
C GLY A 63 5.36 -0.45 -7.64
N VAL A 64 4.13 -0.58 -7.12
CA VAL A 64 3.87 -1.19 -5.81
C VAL A 64 4.24 -2.68 -5.81
N ALA A 65 3.86 -3.43 -6.85
CA ALA A 65 4.23 -4.83 -6.98
C ALA A 65 5.75 -5.03 -6.99
N MET A 66 6.49 -4.17 -7.71
CA MET A 66 7.96 -4.16 -7.71
C MET A 66 8.53 -3.87 -6.31
N LEU A 67 7.97 -2.90 -5.57
CA LEU A 67 8.40 -2.62 -4.20
C LEU A 67 8.22 -3.83 -3.27
N VAL A 68 7.09 -4.53 -3.39
CA VAL A 68 6.79 -5.74 -2.60
C VAL A 68 7.78 -6.85 -2.95
N LEU A 69 7.96 -7.15 -4.23
CA LEU A 69 8.89 -8.17 -4.70
C LEU A 69 10.35 -7.86 -4.34
N ALA A 70 10.75 -6.58 -4.41
CA ALA A 70 12.07 -6.13 -3.98
C ALA A 70 12.29 -6.26 -2.47
N ALA A 71 11.21 -6.17 -1.68
CA ALA A 71 11.26 -6.32 -0.23
C ALA A 71 11.31 -7.80 0.18
N THR A 72 10.55 -8.68 -0.45
CA THR A 72 10.50 -10.11 -0.07
C THR A 72 11.66 -10.89 -0.68
N GLY A 73 11.99 -10.62 -1.94
CA GLY A 73 12.79 -11.52 -2.77
C GLY A 73 11.92 -12.70 -3.21
N PRO A 74 11.56 -12.84 -4.50
CA PRO A 74 10.56 -13.83 -4.94
C PRO A 74 10.97 -15.27 -4.66
N LEU A 75 12.27 -15.60 -4.77
CA LEU A 75 12.79 -16.92 -4.43
C LEU A 75 13.42 -16.89 -3.05
N VAL A 76 12.89 -17.74 -2.16
CA VAL A 76 13.36 -17.88 -0.79
C VAL A 76 13.49 -19.35 -0.44
N ALA A 77 14.64 -19.72 0.12
CA ALA A 77 14.85 -21.05 0.69
C ALA A 77 14.55 -21.03 2.19
N SER A 78 13.87 -22.07 2.68
CA SER A 78 13.70 -22.26 4.12
C SER A 78 15.06 -22.46 4.80
N PRO A 79 15.19 -22.15 6.11
CA PRO A 79 16.42 -22.43 6.84
C PRO A 79 16.87 -23.88 6.75
N ALA A 80 15.93 -24.83 6.75
CA ALA A 80 16.20 -26.25 6.58
C ALA A 80 16.79 -26.56 5.19
N THR A 81 16.13 -26.10 4.12
CA THR A 81 16.61 -26.26 2.74
C THR A 81 17.98 -25.61 2.55
N ALA A 82 18.20 -24.45 3.15
CA ALA A 82 19.46 -23.73 3.06
C ALA A 82 20.62 -24.37 3.84
N THR A 83 20.32 -25.19 4.85
CA THR A 83 21.34 -25.85 5.69
C THR A 83 21.67 -27.24 5.16
N TRP A 84 20.65 -27.99 4.70
CA TRP A 84 20.80 -29.39 4.30
C TRP A 84 20.91 -29.58 2.80
N LEU A 85 20.16 -28.82 2.00
CA LEU A 85 20.15 -28.98 0.55
C LEU A 85 21.24 -28.11 -0.11
N LEU A 86 21.29 -26.82 0.23
CA LEU A 86 22.19 -25.84 -0.38
C LEU A 86 23.66 -25.94 0.08
N SER A 87 23.96 -26.78 1.07
CA SER A 87 25.34 -27.07 1.53
C SER A 87 25.99 -28.19 0.73
N THR A 88 25.21 -28.98 -0.01
CA THR A 88 25.70 -30.08 -0.85
C THR A 88 26.02 -29.58 -2.27
N PRO A 89 26.96 -30.22 -2.99
CA PRO A 89 27.31 -29.85 -4.37
C PRO A 89 26.25 -30.33 -5.38
N GLN A 90 24.99 -29.88 -5.21
CA GLN A 90 23.91 -30.13 -6.16
C GLN A 90 23.79 -29.03 -7.21
N ASP A 91 23.24 -29.37 -8.38
CA ASP A 91 22.90 -28.39 -9.40
C ASP A 91 21.79 -27.45 -8.87
N ARG A 92 22.20 -26.23 -8.52
CA ARG A 92 21.32 -25.19 -7.97
C ARG A 92 20.22 -24.79 -8.94
N ARG A 93 20.49 -24.86 -10.25
CA ARG A 93 19.49 -24.56 -11.27
C ARG A 93 18.36 -25.58 -11.18
N ALA A 94 18.69 -26.86 -11.16
CA ALA A 94 17.69 -27.94 -11.06
C ALA A 94 16.83 -27.81 -9.78
N ALA A 95 17.45 -27.47 -8.65
CA ALA A 95 16.76 -27.32 -7.37
C ALA A 95 15.73 -26.17 -7.33
N VAL A 96 15.99 -25.06 -8.03
CA VAL A 96 15.16 -23.84 -7.95
C VAL A 96 14.24 -23.66 -9.15
N LYS A 97 14.54 -24.29 -10.29
CA LYS A 97 13.82 -24.13 -11.57
C LYS A 97 12.32 -24.44 -11.49
N THR A 98 11.94 -25.52 -10.80
CA THR A 98 10.52 -25.89 -10.65
C THR A 98 9.76 -24.81 -9.89
N TRP A 99 10.32 -24.31 -8.80
CA TRP A 99 9.72 -23.24 -7.99
C TRP A 99 9.68 -21.91 -8.73
N TYR A 100 10.73 -21.57 -9.48
CA TYR A 100 10.74 -20.40 -10.34
C TYR A 100 9.59 -20.44 -11.35
N ARG A 101 9.46 -21.54 -12.09
CA ARG A 101 8.38 -21.71 -13.09
C ARG A 101 7.00 -21.67 -12.46
N ALA A 102 6.81 -22.32 -11.32
CA ALA A 102 5.55 -22.27 -10.58
C ALA A 102 5.22 -20.83 -10.15
N LEU A 103 6.18 -20.10 -9.59
CA LEU A 103 5.99 -18.73 -9.15
C LEU A 103 5.71 -17.79 -10.33
N THR A 104 6.40 -17.96 -11.46
CA THR A 104 6.13 -17.19 -12.68
C THR A 104 4.76 -17.51 -13.26
N ALA A 105 4.34 -18.77 -13.26
CA ALA A 105 3.00 -19.16 -13.70
C ALA A 105 1.92 -18.56 -12.79
N VAL A 106 2.07 -18.64 -11.47
CA VAL A 106 1.17 -17.99 -10.51
C VAL A 106 1.16 -16.48 -10.69
N GLY A 107 2.34 -15.85 -10.90
CA GLY A 107 2.45 -14.43 -11.18
C GLY A 107 1.72 -14.02 -12.47
N ALA A 108 1.86 -14.81 -13.53
CA ALA A 108 1.14 -14.60 -14.79
C ALA A 108 -0.38 -14.78 -14.63
N LEU A 109 -0.83 -15.83 -13.93
CA LEU A 109 -2.26 -16.05 -13.67
C LEU A 109 -2.86 -14.93 -12.80
N ALA A 110 -2.16 -14.52 -11.75
CA ALA A 110 -2.57 -13.36 -10.96
C ALA A 110 -2.61 -12.10 -11.82
N GLY A 111 -1.61 -11.91 -12.68
CA GLY A 111 -1.57 -10.83 -13.66
C GLY A 111 -2.76 -10.83 -14.61
N VAL A 112 -3.14 -11.99 -15.16
CA VAL A 112 -4.34 -12.17 -16.01
C VAL A 112 -5.60 -11.77 -15.23
N ALA A 113 -5.76 -12.29 -14.01
CA ALA A 113 -6.92 -11.94 -13.17
C ALA A 113 -6.98 -10.44 -12.89
N PHE A 114 -5.84 -9.81 -12.55
CA PHE A 114 -5.77 -8.36 -12.38
C PHE A 114 -6.07 -7.60 -13.67
N GLY A 115 -5.57 -8.07 -14.83
CA GLY A 115 -5.84 -7.48 -16.14
C GLY A 115 -7.32 -7.52 -16.50
N LEU A 116 -8.02 -8.63 -16.21
CA LEU A 116 -9.46 -8.77 -16.41
C LEU A 116 -10.27 -7.83 -15.52
N VAL A 117 -9.93 -7.77 -14.22
CA VAL A 117 -10.55 -6.80 -13.29
C VAL A 117 -10.27 -5.37 -13.76
N PHE A 118 -9.06 -5.10 -14.22
CA PHE A 118 -8.67 -3.78 -14.72
C PHE A 118 -9.42 -3.40 -15.99
N SER A 119 -9.66 -4.34 -16.93
CA SER A 119 -10.51 -4.08 -18.10
C SER A 119 -11.95 -3.77 -17.73
N LEU A 120 -12.46 -4.39 -16.65
CA LEU A 120 -13.82 -4.14 -16.19
C LEU A 120 -13.99 -2.69 -15.68
N PHE A 121 -13.00 -2.16 -14.96
CA PHE A 121 -13.03 -0.77 -14.49
C PHE A 121 -12.74 0.24 -15.60
N PHE A 122 -11.73 -0.01 -16.45
CA PHE A 122 -11.27 0.98 -17.42
C PHE A 122 -11.83 0.80 -18.84
N HIS A 123 -12.81 -0.08 -19.02
CA HIS A 123 -13.51 -0.30 -20.29
C HIS A 123 -12.53 -0.67 -21.44
N LEU A 124 -11.55 -1.53 -21.11
CA LEU A 124 -10.51 -1.98 -22.04
C LEU A 124 -10.89 -3.33 -22.65
N GLY A 125 -10.35 -3.64 -23.83
CA GLY A 125 -10.51 -4.97 -24.44
C GLY A 125 -9.98 -6.07 -23.52
N ALA A 126 -10.87 -6.96 -23.07
CA ALA A 126 -10.56 -7.97 -22.05
C ALA A 126 -9.43 -8.91 -22.47
N GLU A 127 -9.39 -9.34 -23.75
CA GLU A 127 -8.31 -10.18 -24.25
C GLU A 127 -6.93 -9.54 -24.10
N TRP A 128 -6.82 -8.25 -24.44
CA TRP A 128 -5.56 -7.51 -24.46
C TRP A 128 -5.13 -7.11 -23.04
N ALA A 129 -6.09 -6.74 -22.20
CA ALA A 129 -5.84 -6.45 -20.78
C ALA A 129 -5.41 -7.70 -20.01
N ALA A 130 -6.03 -8.85 -20.28
CA ALA A 130 -5.63 -10.14 -19.73
C ALA A 130 -4.22 -10.52 -20.17
N LEU A 131 -3.91 -10.39 -21.47
CA LEU A 131 -2.59 -10.70 -22.03
C LEU A 131 -1.50 -9.80 -21.44
N LEU A 132 -1.73 -8.48 -21.37
CA LEU A 132 -0.82 -7.52 -20.75
C LEU A 132 -0.64 -7.77 -19.26
N GLY A 133 -1.73 -8.05 -18.55
CA GLY A 133 -1.72 -8.40 -17.14
C GLY A 133 -0.85 -9.63 -16.90
N GLY A 134 -1.04 -10.68 -17.69
CA GLY A 134 -0.23 -11.91 -17.62
C GLY A 134 1.26 -11.66 -17.92
N ALA A 135 1.55 -10.90 -18.98
CA ALA A 135 2.91 -10.51 -19.33
C ALA A 135 3.59 -9.69 -18.22
N ALA A 136 2.87 -8.71 -17.64
CA ALA A 136 3.35 -7.91 -16.53
C ALA A 136 3.59 -8.75 -15.28
N GLY A 137 2.66 -9.63 -14.91
CA GLY A 137 2.76 -10.51 -13.75
C GLY A 137 3.95 -11.47 -13.83
N GLY A 138 4.06 -12.23 -14.93
CA GLY A 138 5.19 -13.13 -15.16
C GLY A 138 6.52 -12.40 -15.31
N GLY A 139 6.51 -11.27 -16.03
CA GLY A 139 7.66 -10.40 -16.24
C GLY A 139 8.18 -9.78 -14.94
N LEU A 140 7.30 -9.36 -14.03
CA LEU A 140 7.67 -8.82 -12.71
C LEU A 140 8.36 -9.86 -11.83
N ILE A 141 7.86 -11.10 -11.82
CA ILE A 141 8.54 -12.20 -11.12
C ILE A 141 9.92 -12.45 -11.73
N ALA A 142 10.02 -12.54 -13.06
CA ALA A 142 11.28 -12.74 -13.75
C ALA A 142 12.28 -11.60 -13.48
N LEU A 143 11.83 -10.35 -13.54
CA LEU A 143 12.65 -9.17 -13.25
C LEU A 143 13.14 -9.15 -11.81
N ALA A 144 12.27 -9.50 -10.85
CA ALA A 144 12.63 -9.58 -9.44
C ALA A 144 13.66 -10.69 -9.17
N VAL A 145 13.54 -11.85 -9.83
CA VAL A 145 14.55 -12.93 -9.75
C VAL A 145 15.85 -12.51 -10.42
N LEU A 146 15.81 -11.83 -11.58
CA LEU A 146 17.00 -11.32 -12.24
C LEU A 146 17.75 -10.33 -11.35
N ALA A 147 17.02 -9.47 -10.63
CA ALA A 147 17.60 -8.57 -9.65
C ALA A 147 18.23 -9.32 -8.46
N GLN A 148 17.64 -10.44 -8.01
CA GLN A 148 18.27 -11.32 -7.02
C GLN A 148 19.57 -11.94 -7.54
N VAL A 149 19.59 -12.41 -8.80
CA VAL A 149 20.79 -13.00 -9.43
C VAL A 149 21.91 -11.97 -9.55
N ARG A 150 21.62 -10.79 -10.09
CA ARG A 150 22.64 -9.76 -10.37
C ARG A 150 23.12 -9.02 -9.13
N ARG A 151 22.48 -9.23 -7.98
CA ARG A 151 22.72 -8.46 -6.73
C ARG A 151 22.55 -6.95 -6.91
N GLU A 152 21.97 -6.51 -8.04
CA GLU A 152 21.88 -5.10 -8.36
C GLU A 152 20.69 -4.47 -7.64
N PRO A 153 20.89 -3.28 -7.04
CA PRO A 153 19.79 -2.51 -6.53
C PRO A 153 19.03 -1.89 -7.71
N TRP A 154 18.05 -2.60 -8.26
CA TRP A 154 16.93 -2.03 -9.02
C TRP A 154 16.05 -1.07 -8.18
N ARG A 155 16.60 -0.49 -7.10
CA ARG A 155 15.93 0.35 -6.12
C ARG A 155 15.33 1.62 -6.74
N TRP A 156 15.83 2.03 -7.91
CA TRP A 156 15.32 3.18 -8.64
C TRP A 156 14.12 2.83 -9.51
N LEU A 157 14.02 1.60 -10.04
CA LEU A 157 12.95 1.19 -10.96
C LEU A 157 11.54 1.36 -10.36
N PRO A 158 11.22 0.83 -9.16
CA PRO A 158 9.92 1.08 -8.55
C PRO A 158 9.66 2.57 -8.32
N GLY A 159 10.70 3.35 -8.00
CA GLY A 159 10.62 4.80 -7.81
C GLY A 159 10.29 5.53 -9.11
N VAL A 160 10.89 5.13 -10.23
CA VAL A 160 10.61 5.68 -11.56
C VAL A 160 9.21 5.31 -12.01
N THR A 161 8.83 4.04 -11.90
CA THR A 161 7.48 3.58 -12.29
C THR A 161 6.39 4.28 -11.47
N LEU A 162 6.60 4.45 -10.17
CA LEU A 162 5.69 5.23 -9.33
C LEU A 162 5.67 6.70 -9.74
N THR A 163 6.83 7.32 -9.97
CA THR A 163 6.91 8.72 -10.44
C THR A 163 6.17 8.93 -11.75
N ILE A 164 6.29 8.00 -12.70
CA ILE A 164 5.52 8.04 -13.95
C ILE A 164 4.02 8.02 -13.63
N GLY A 165 3.56 7.11 -12.77
CA GLY A 165 2.16 7.08 -12.33
C GLY A 165 1.69 8.39 -11.68
N VAL A 166 2.54 9.05 -10.88
CA VAL A 166 2.25 10.37 -10.31
C VAL A 166 2.12 11.43 -11.37
N LEU A 167 3.10 11.51 -12.29
CA LEU A 167 3.12 12.53 -13.32
C LEU A 167 1.90 12.37 -14.25
N SER A 168 1.53 11.12 -14.58
CA SER A 168 0.30 10.84 -15.33
C SER A 168 -0.95 11.27 -14.58
N ALA A 169 -1.03 11.01 -13.26
CA ALA A 169 -2.16 11.44 -12.43
C ALA A 169 -2.28 12.97 -12.35
N LEU A 170 -1.16 13.66 -12.09
CA LEU A 170 -1.13 15.11 -12.01
C LEU A 170 -1.46 15.76 -13.37
N ALA A 171 -0.90 15.24 -14.46
CA ALA A 171 -1.20 15.73 -15.80
C ALA A 171 -2.69 15.56 -16.13
N GLY A 172 -3.29 14.43 -15.77
CA GLY A 172 -4.72 14.17 -15.92
C GLY A 172 -5.60 15.15 -15.17
N VAL A 173 -5.35 15.32 -13.87
CA VAL A 173 -6.08 16.29 -13.02
C VAL A 173 -5.96 17.71 -13.55
N VAL A 174 -4.78 18.12 -14.00
CA VAL A 174 -4.54 19.45 -14.57
C VAL A 174 -5.27 19.61 -15.91
N ALA A 175 -5.27 18.58 -16.76
CA ALA A 175 -5.98 18.59 -18.04
C ALA A 175 -7.50 18.70 -17.88
N GLU A 176 -8.08 17.99 -16.91
CA GLU A 176 -9.51 18.13 -16.57
C GLU A 176 -9.89 19.57 -16.24
N ARG A 177 -8.96 20.33 -15.65
CA ARG A 177 -9.16 21.72 -15.22
C ARG A 177 -8.96 22.76 -16.32
N LEU A 178 -8.04 22.50 -17.26
CA LEU A 178 -7.72 23.42 -18.35
C LEU A 178 -8.74 23.39 -19.51
N GLY A 179 -9.69 22.46 -19.50
CA GLY A 179 -10.78 22.37 -20.47
C GLY A 179 -10.50 21.39 -21.60
N ASP A 180 -11.36 21.41 -22.62
CA ASP A 180 -11.43 20.38 -23.67
C ASP A 180 -10.11 20.21 -24.44
N ALA A 181 -9.43 21.30 -24.79
CA ALA A 181 -8.15 21.24 -25.51
C ALA A 181 -7.03 20.53 -24.72
N ALA A 182 -7.00 20.69 -23.39
CA ALA A 182 -6.03 19.98 -22.55
C ALA A 182 -6.44 18.52 -22.34
N ARG A 183 -7.75 18.24 -22.26
CA ARG A 183 -8.30 16.88 -22.25
C ARG A 183 -8.02 16.16 -23.55
N ASP A 184 -8.04 16.81 -24.71
CA ASP A 184 -7.69 16.17 -25.98
C ASP A 184 -6.19 15.90 -26.10
N LEU A 185 -5.33 16.75 -25.52
CA LEU A 185 -3.89 16.52 -25.50
C LEU A 185 -3.48 15.36 -24.59
N VAL A 186 -4.01 15.32 -23.36
CA VAL A 186 -3.71 14.26 -22.38
C VAL A 186 -4.54 13.01 -22.64
N GLY A 187 -5.79 13.20 -23.06
CA GLY A 187 -6.71 12.18 -23.51
C GLY A 187 -6.29 11.57 -24.83
N GLY A 188 -5.66 12.26 -25.78
CA GLY A 188 -5.12 11.64 -27.01
C GLY A 188 -4.08 10.54 -26.72
N ILE A 189 -3.40 10.61 -25.58
CA ILE A 189 -2.46 9.60 -25.08
C ILE A 189 -3.20 8.37 -24.48
N GLY A 190 -4.45 8.52 -24.03
CA GLY A 190 -5.23 7.48 -23.34
C GLY A 190 -6.57 7.05 -23.98
N ALA A 191 -7.18 7.86 -24.83
CA ALA A 191 -8.41 7.59 -25.60
C ALA A 191 -8.15 6.56 -26.70
N ASN A 192 -6.89 6.42 -27.09
CA ASN A 192 -6.39 5.34 -27.92
C ASN A 192 -5.95 4.11 -27.11
N ALA A 193 -6.22 4.03 -25.79
CA ALA A 193 -5.80 2.87 -25.01
C ALA A 193 -6.34 1.57 -25.60
N GLY A 194 -7.60 1.54 -26.07
CA GLY A 194 -8.17 0.38 -26.75
C GLY A 194 -7.44 0.00 -28.05
N SER A 195 -7.00 0.97 -28.85
CA SER A 195 -6.29 0.73 -30.12
C SER A 195 -4.79 0.48 -29.94
N VAL A 196 -4.20 0.97 -28.85
CA VAL A 196 -2.78 0.82 -28.50
C VAL A 196 -2.53 -0.43 -27.67
N LEU A 197 -3.53 -0.92 -26.91
CA LEU A 197 -3.45 -2.14 -26.09
C LEU A 197 -2.93 -3.34 -26.88
N PRO A 198 -3.43 -3.65 -28.09
CA PRO A 198 -2.92 -4.75 -28.91
C PRO A 198 -1.44 -4.60 -29.24
N ALA A 199 -1.01 -3.40 -29.62
CA ALA A 199 0.38 -3.12 -29.96
C ALA A 199 1.31 -3.26 -28.74
N VAL A 200 0.89 -2.74 -27.59
CA VAL A 200 1.66 -2.87 -26.34
C VAL A 200 1.69 -4.34 -25.89
N ALA A 201 0.58 -5.06 -26.01
CA ALA A 201 0.50 -6.49 -25.67
C ALA A 201 1.41 -7.32 -26.56
N ALA A 202 1.43 -7.03 -27.86
CA ALA A 202 2.27 -7.68 -28.86
C ALA A 202 3.76 -7.50 -28.58
N VAL A 203 4.18 -6.42 -27.92
CA VAL A 203 5.58 -6.21 -27.51
C VAL A 203 5.86 -6.76 -26.10
N ALA A 204 4.95 -6.53 -25.15
CA ALA A 204 5.14 -6.89 -23.75
C ALA A 204 5.15 -8.41 -23.52
N ALA A 205 4.27 -9.15 -24.19
CA ALA A 205 4.19 -10.60 -24.08
C ALA A 205 5.49 -11.32 -24.52
N PRO A 206 6.04 -11.09 -25.73
CA PRO A 206 7.30 -11.71 -26.11
C PRO A 206 8.48 -11.20 -25.26
N ALA A 207 8.50 -9.92 -24.87
CA ALA A 207 9.52 -9.41 -23.98
C ALA A 207 9.53 -10.12 -22.62
N ALA A 208 8.34 -10.38 -22.04
CA ALA A 208 8.20 -11.14 -20.81
C ALA A 208 8.67 -12.59 -20.99
N ILE A 209 8.31 -13.26 -22.09
CA ILE A 209 8.76 -14.63 -22.40
C ILE A 209 10.28 -14.69 -22.53
N VAL A 210 10.90 -13.75 -23.25
CA VAL A 210 12.35 -13.64 -23.39
C VAL A 210 13.00 -13.44 -22.02
N LEU A 211 12.47 -12.53 -21.20
CA LEU A 211 12.99 -12.28 -19.86
C LEU A 211 12.91 -13.54 -18.97
N ILE A 212 11.80 -14.28 -19.03
CA ILE A 212 11.63 -15.54 -18.31
C ILE A 212 12.67 -16.56 -18.75
N GLY A 213 12.89 -16.71 -20.06
CA GLY A 213 13.89 -17.61 -20.62
C GLY A 213 15.32 -17.24 -20.24
N VAL A 214 15.65 -15.94 -20.24
CA VAL A 214 16.96 -15.43 -19.79
C VAL A 214 17.19 -15.77 -18.32
N VAL A 215 16.18 -15.58 -17.47
CA VAL A 215 16.28 -15.88 -16.04
C VAL A 215 16.42 -17.39 -15.78
N ASP A 216 15.66 -18.25 -16.46
CA ASP A 216 15.76 -19.72 -16.34
C ASP A 216 17.20 -20.23 -16.60
N ARG A 217 17.92 -19.58 -17.53
CA ARG A 217 19.34 -19.87 -17.84
C ARG A 217 20.30 -19.37 -16.77
N ARG A 218 19.95 -18.31 -16.05
CA ARG A 218 20.78 -17.64 -15.03
C ARG A 218 20.52 -18.14 -13.61
N LEU A 219 19.53 -19.02 -13.38
CA LEU A 219 19.22 -19.55 -12.05
C LEU A 219 20.40 -20.25 -11.35
N GLY A 220 21.34 -20.83 -12.12
CA GLY A 220 22.54 -21.47 -11.56
C GLY A 220 23.50 -20.49 -10.88
N GLU A 221 23.40 -19.19 -11.19
CA GLU A 221 24.23 -18.13 -10.62
C GLU A 221 23.73 -17.65 -9.24
N LEU A 222 22.55 -18.11 -8.79
CA LEU A 222 22.03 -17.79 -7.46
C LEU A 222 22.95 -18.36 -6.38
N ALA A 223 23.47 -17.48 -5.54
CA ALA A 223 24.23 -17.88 -4.37
C ALA A 223 23.31 -18.09 -3.15
N ARG A 224 23.85 -18.76 -2.13
CA ARG A 224 23.13 -19.14 -0.91
C ARG A 224 22.64 -17.93 -0.09
N PRO A 225 23.41 -16.84 0.09
CA PRO A 225 22.96 -15.67 0.84
C PRO A 225 21.69 -15.02 0.28
N GLU A 226 21.52 -15.06 -1.04
CA GLU A 226 20.41 -14.44 -1.76
C GLU A 226 19.11 -15.18 -1.44
N LEU A 227 19.16 -16.52 -1.46
CA LEU A 227 18.03 -17.41 -1.15
C LEU A 227 17.63 -17.37 0.33
N THR A 228 18.56 -17.11 1.25
CA THR A 228 18.25 -17.03 2.69
C THR A 228 17.85 -15.64 3.15
N SER A 229 18.22 -14.59 2.41
CA SER A 229 17.98 -13.19 2.77
C SER A 229 16.51 -12.82 2.94
N GLY A 230 15.59 -13.56 2.31
CA GLY A 230 14.14 -13.37 2.35
C GLY A 230 13.43 -14.19 3.43
N ALA A 231 14.06 -15.21 4.00
CA ALA A 231 13.41 -16.22 4.85
C ALA A 231 12.74 -15.62 6.10
N ALA A 232 13.38 -14.64 6.73
CA ALA A 232 12.80 -13.94 7.87
C ALA A 232 11.54 -13.13 7.50
N VAL A 233 11.48 -12.59 6.27
CA VAL A 233 10.32 -11.80 5.80
C VAL A 233 9.18 -12.72 5.39
N THR A 234 9.45 -13.83 4.69
CA THR A 234 8.42 -14.82 4.37
C THR A 234 7.88 -15.51 5.61
N ALA A 235 8.73 -15.88 6.57
CA ALA A 235 8.27 -16.42 7.85
C ALA A 235 7.40 -15.40 8.60
N ALA A 236 7.84 -14.14 8.68
CA ALA A 236 7.04 -13.08 9.28
C ALA A 236 5.73 -12.81 8.54
N ALA A 237 5.71 -12.92 7.21
CA ALA A 237 4.50 -12.79 6.39
C ALA A 237 3.54 -13.97 6.60
N GLY A 238 4.06 -15.20 6.69
CA GLY A 238 3.26 -16.40 7.01
C GLY A 238 2.62 -16.29 8.39
N THR A 239 3.40 -15.98 9.42
CA THR A 239 2.89 -15.73 10.77
C THR A 239 1.92 -14.55 10.80
N ALA A 240 2.21 -13.46 10.09
CA ALA A 240 1.29 -12.35 9.94
C ALA A 240 -0.01 -12.77 9.26
N GLY A 241 0.01 -13.65 8.26
CA GLY A 241 -1.19 -14.18 7.62
C GLY A 241 -2.01 -15.05 8.58
N THR A 242 -1.38 -16.04 9.21
CA THR A 242 -2.05 -16.99 10.12
C THR A 242 -2.67 -16.28 11.33
N PHE A 243 -1.96 -15.31 11.91
CA PHE A 243 -2.47 -14.54 13.04
C PHE A 243 -3.22 -13.27 12.62
N LEU A 244 -3.38 -13.02 11.31
CA LEU A 244 -3.90 -11.76 10.76
C LEU A 244 -3.22 -10.52 11.37
N ASP A 245 -1.92 -10.62 11.62
CA ASP A 245 -1.07 -9.62 12.25
C ASP A 245 -0.02 -9.01 11.33
N LEU A 246 -0.45 -8.10 10.48
CA LEU A 246 0.47 -7.39 9.57
C LEU A 246 1.54 -6.57 10.30
N THR A 247 1.44 -6.32 11.61
CA THR A 247 2.49 -5.62 12.35
C THR A 247 3.72 -6.46 12.62
N LEU A 248 3.59 -7.79 12.71
CA LEU A 248 4.75 -8.67 12.83
C LEU A 248 5.62 -8.53 11.59
N LEU A 249 4.99 -8.56 10.42
CA LEU A 249 5.65 -8.28 9.15
C LEU A 249 6.21 -6.84 9.11
N ALA A 250 5.42 -5.84 9.51
CA ALA A 250 5.87 -4.44 9.51
C ALA A 250 7.09 -4.20 10.43
N GLY A 251 7.13 -4.83 11.61
CA GLY A 251 8.24 -4.74 12.55
C GLY A 251 9.51 -5.39 12.01
N VAL A 252 9.40 -6.56 11.38
CA VAL A 252 10.53 -7.22 10.70
C VAL A 252 11.05 -6.36 9.55
N LEU A 253 10.15 -5.79 8.73
CA LEU A 253 10.51 -4.88 7.65
C LEU A 253 11.15 -3.59 8.17
N GLU A 254 10.72 -3.06 9.31
CA GLU A 254 11.30 -1.88 9.94
C GLU A 254 12.72 -2.16 10.45
N VAL A 255 12.93 -3.25 11.18
CA VAL A 255 14.26 -3.67 11.64
C VAL A 255 15.20 -3.84 10.44
N ARG A 256 14.76 -4.56 9.40
CA ARG A 256 15.56 -4.79 8.20
C ARG A 256 15.87 -3.48 7.46
N ARG A 257 14.93 -2.54 7.43
CA ARG A 257 15.14 -1.22 6.82
C ARG A 257 16.22 -0.43 7.56
N TRP A 258 16.17 -0.41 8.89
CA TRP A 258 17.17 0.30 9.69
C TRP A 258 18.55 -0.38 9.62
N GLN A 259 18.60 -1.71 9.63
CA GLN A 259 19.83 -2.48 9.38
C GLN A 259 20.44 -2.16 8.01
N ARG A 260 19.63 -2.11 6.95
CA ARG A 260 20.09 -1.73 5.60
C ARG A 260 20.57 -0.28 5.51
N ARG A 261 20.01 0.61 6.31
CA ARG A 261 20.42 2.02 6.34
C ARG A 261 21.74 2.20 7.09
N GLY A 262 22.08 1.30 8.01
CA GLY A 262 23.36 1.26 8.71
C GLY A 262 23.57 2.47 9.61
N ARG A 263 24.24 3.50 9.08
CA ARG A 263 24.57 4.73 9.82
C ARG A 263 23.74 5.90 9.28
N VAL A 264 23.14 6.65 10.20
CA VAL A 264 22.46 7.93 9.88
C VAL A 264 23.31 9.07 10.44
N ARG A 265 23.46 10.14 9.65
CA ARG A 265 24.13 11.36 10.14
C ARG A 265 23.32 11.96 11.28
N SER A 266 23.95 12.10 12.44
CA SER A 266 23.41 12.89 13.56
C SER A 266 23.37 14.35 13.14
N ARG A 267 22.25 15.02 13.43
CA ARG A 267 22.06 16.45 13.18
C ARG A 267 21.52 17.06 14.46
N GLY A 268 22.05 18.21 14.87
CA GLY A 268 21.55 18.95 16.02
C GLY A 268 20.05 19.26 15.90
N PHE A 269 19.41 19.48 17.03
CA PHE A 269 18.03 19.96 17.07
C PHE A 269 18.01 21.48 17.23
N PRO A 270 16.98 22.17 16.69
CA PRO A 270 16.81 23.59 16.94
C PRO A 270 16.58 23.86 18.43
N ALA A 271 16.82 25.11 18.85
CA ALA A 271 16.44 25.56 20.17
C ALA A 271 14.92 25.51 20.35
N GLY A 272 14.49 25.20 21.58
CA GLY A 272 13.07 25.10 21.92
C GLY A 272 12.48 23.69 21.75
N ARG A 273 11.77 23.24 22.79
CA ARG A 273 11.26 21.87 22.92
C ARG A 273 10.30 21.48 21.79
N VAL A 274 9.31 22.34 21.49
CA VAL A 274 8.29 22.07 20.46
C VAL A 274 8.93 21.96 19.08
N HIS A 275 9.82 22.89 18.73
CA HIS A 275 10.56 22.88 17.47
C HIS A 275 11.44 21.64 17.34
N ALA A 276 12.12 21.23 18.42
CA ALA A 276 12.93 20.02 18.42
C ALA A 276 12.09 18.77 18.11
N PHE A 277 10.89 18.64 18.68
CA PHE A 277 9.98 17.52 18.41
C PHE A 277 9.41 17.55 16.99
N LEU A 278 8.99 18.71 16.50
CA LEU A 278 8.52 18.85 15.12
C LEU A 278 9.62 18.48 14.11
N VAL A 279 10.85 18.96 14.33
CA VAL A 279 11.99 18.61 13.48
C VAL A 279 12.34 17.13 13.59
N ALA A 280 12.21 16.50 14.77
CA ALA A 280 12.43 15.07 14.94
C ALA A 280 11.45 14.23 14.11
N ASP A 281 10.16 14.56 14.19
CA ASP A 281 9.12 13.86 13.45
C ASP A 281 9.22 14.11 11.94
N LEU A 282 9.50 15.35 11.53
CA LEU A 282 9.69 15.68 10.11
C LEU A 282 10.90 14.91 9.53
N ARG A 283 12.01 14.86 10.26
CA ARG A 283 13.18 14.05 9.89
C ARG A 283 12.85 12.57 9.83
N ARG A 284 11.97 12.05 10.69
CA ARG A 284 11.53 10.65 10.65
C ARG A 284 10.75 10.35 9.37
N VAL A 285 9.85 11.25 8.97
CA VAL A 285 9.12 11.14 7.69
C VAL A 285 10.09 11.10 6.52
N PHE A 286 11.01 12.06 6.41
CA PHE A 286 11.98 12.10 5.31
C PHE A 286 13.01 10.97 5.32
N ARG A 287 13.28 10.35 6.48
CA ARG A 287 14.11 9.13 6.56
C ARG A 287 13.38 7.89 6.08
N SER A 288 12.07 7.94 5.91
CA SER A 288 11.22 6.83 5.48
C SER A 288 10.38 7.19 4.25
N PRO A 289 11.02 7.51 3.10
CA PRO A 289 10.32 8.03 1.92
C PRO A 289 9.21 7.11 1.43
N GLY A 290 9.35 5.78 1.57
CA GLY A 290 8.30 4.82 1.21
C GLY A 290 6.96 5.01 1.95
N GLY A 291 6.95 5.66 3.12
CA GLY A 291 5.70 6.02 3.80
C GLY A 291 4.94 7.12 3.06
N VAL A 292 5.67 8.12 2.56
CA VAL A 292 5.11 9.22 1.75
C VAL A 292 4.82 8.73 0.32
N LEU A 293 5.71 7.92 -0.25
CA LEU A 293 5.55 7.37 -1.60
C LEU A 293 4.31 6.48 -1.71
N SER A 294 3.89 5.84 -0.61
CA SER A 294 2.64 5.07 -0.57
C SER A 294 1.37 5.93 -0.69
N TRP A 295 1.46 7.25 -0.51
CA TRP A 295 0.32 8.15 -0.71
C TRP A 295 -0.11 8.22 -2.17
N LEU A 296 0.82 8.00 -3.10
CA LEU A 296 0.58 8.14 -4.53
C LEU A 296 -0.43 7.12 -5.07
N PRO A 297 -0.20 5.79 -4.96
CA PRO A 297 -1.20 4.81 -5.36
C PRO A 297 -2.48 4.92 -4.54
N ALA A 298 -2.37 5.35 -3.27
CA ALA A 298 -3.51 5.54 -2.41
C ALA A 298 -4.41 6.71 -2.85
N ALA A 299 -3.82 7.78 -3.39
CA ALA A 299 -4.54 8.98 -3.83
C ALA A 299 -5.36 8.73 -5.09
N LEU A 300 -5.01 7.71 -5.89
CA LEU A 300 -5.79 7.29 -7.05
C LEU A 300 -7.13 6.64 -6.67
N VAL A 301 -7.23 6.05 -5.49
CA VAL A 301 -8.43 5.32 -5.06
C VAL A 301 -9.68 6.24 -5.05
N PRO A 302 -9.67 7.44 -4.44
CA PRO A 302 -10.79 8.37 -4.54
C PRO A 302 -11.18 8.74 -5.97
N TYR A 303 -10.22 8.88 -6.90
CA TYR A 303 -10.52 9.19 -8.31
C TYR A 303 -11.21 8.03 -9.01
N VAL A 304 -10.71 6.80 -8.83
CA VAL A 304 -11.36 5.60 -9.38
C VAL A 304 -12.78 5.46 -8.82
N VAL A 305 -12.94 5.67 -7.51
CA VAL A 305 -14.27 5.61 -6.87
C VAL A 305 -15.18 6.72 -7.38
N ALA A 306 -14.66 7.93 -7.62
CA ALA A 306 -15.45 9.05 -8.14
C ALA A 306 -16.00 8.77 -9.55
N VAL A 307 -15.23 8.12 -10.41
CA VAL A 307 -15.67 7.74 -11.76
C VAL A 307 -16.66 6.57 -11.73
N GLU A 308 -16.42 5.59 -10.87
CA GLU A 308 -17.21 4.35 -10.87
C GLU A 308 -18.48 4.40 -10.03
N VAL A 309 -18.35 4.99 -8.83
CA VAL A 309 -19.40 5.05 -7.81
C VAL A 309 -19.31 6.41 -7.07
N PRO A 310 -19.71 7.53 -7.72
CA PRO A 310 -19.49 8.89 -7.22
C PRO A 310 -19.95 9.12 -5.77
N GLN A 311 -21.07 8.50 -5.39
CA GLN A 311 -21.66 8.58 -4.05
C GLN A 311 -20.75 8.03 -2.91
N TRP A 312 -19.70 7.25 -3.24
CA TRP A 312 -18.72 6.72 -2.28
C TRP A 312 -17.37 7.48 -2.30
N ALA A 313 -17.18 8.46 -3.19
CA ALA A 313 -15.89 9.13 -3.39
C ALA A 313 -15.42 9.87 -2.13
N ALA A 314 -16.35 10.50 -1.43
CA ALA A 314 -16.13 11.22 -0.19
C ALA A 314 -15.64 10.27 0.93
N GLN A 315 -16.28 9.10 1.06
CA GLN A 315 -15.93 8.06 2.02
C GLN A 315 -14.57 7.44 1.67
N ALA A 316 -14.31 7.19 0.39
CA ALA A 316 -13.01 6.73 -0.11
C ALA A 316 -11.89 7.72 0.26
N GLN A 317 -12.13 9.02 0.07
CA GLN A 317 -11.20 10.08 0.47
C GLN A 317 -10.90 10.04 1.97
N LEU A 318 -11.93 9.98 2.83
CA LEU A 318 -11.76 9.92 4.28
C LEU A 318 -10.98 8.67 4.72
N VAL A 319 -11.33 7.51 4.17
CA VAL A 319 -10.69 6.23 4.49
C VAL A 319 -9.21 6.28 4.12
N MET A 320 -8.89 6.71 2.90
CA MET A 320 -7.50 6.80 2.44
C MET A 320 -6.74 7.93 3.15
N ALA A 321 -7.41 9.01 3.55
CA ALA A 321 -6.84 10.04 4.42
C ALA A 321 -6.41 9.45 5.76
N CYS A 322 -7.23 8.59 6.37
CA CYS A 322 -6.88 7.88 7.61
C CYS A 322 -5.65 6.98 7.44
N VAL A 323 -5.58 6.23 6.34
CA VAL A 323 -4.44 5.35 6.02
C VAL A 323 -3.17 6.18 5.85
N ALA A 324 -3.24 7.26 5.08
CA ALA A 324 -2.13 8.15 4.76
C ALA A 324 -1.59 8.86 6.01
N THR A 325 -2.46 9.47 6.80
CA THR A 325 -2.12 10.22 8.02
C THR A 325 -1.61 9.31 9.13
N HIS A 326 -2.13 8.09 9.25
CA HIS A 326 -1.65 7.12 10.24
C HIS A 326 -0.16 6.77 10.05
N ARG A 327 0.34 6.82 8.80
CA ARG A 327 1.77 6.61 8.53
C ARG A 327 2.66 7.74 9.09
N LEU A 328 2.13 8.95 9.18
CA LEU A 328 2.82 10.11 9.75
C LEU A 328 2.80 10.15 11.27
N ALA A 329 1.87 9.44 11.92
CA ALA A 329 1.70 9.38 13.38
C ALA A 329 2.77 8.53 14.12
N GLY A 330 3.97 8.41 13.56
CA GLY A 330 5.06 7.65 14.17
C GLY A 330 5.53 8.22 15.51
N GLY A 331 5.75 9.55 15.58
CA GLY A 331 6.17 10.25 16.79
C GLY A 331 5.15 10.12 17.91
N LEU A 332 3.88 10.42 17.59
CA LEU A 332 2.76 10.32 18.50
C LEU A 332 2.65 8.92 19.13
N ARG A 333 2.76 7.86 18.32
CA ARG A 333 2.75 6.48 18.83
C ARG A 333 3.91 6.18 19.78
N ALA A 334 5.12 6.61 19.43
CA ALA A 334 6.30 6.37 20.27
C ALA A 334 6.14 7.01 21.66
N VAL A 335 5.62 8.25 21.70
CA VAL A 335 5.36 8.98 22.95
C VAL A 335 4.19 8.38 23.73
N CYS A 336 3.10 7.99 23.07
CA CYS A 336 1.96 7.39 23.76
C CYS A 336 2.26 6.02 24.37
N ARG A 337 3.12 5.21 23.74
CA ARG A 337 3.43 3.85 24.21
C ARG A 337 4.46 3.77 25.34
N SER A 338 5.26 4.80 25.56
CA SER A 338 6.29 4.79 26.61
C SER A 338 6.12 5.92 27.61
N SER A 339 5.65 5.60 28.82
CA SER A 339 5.59 6.56 29.92
C SER A 339 6.98 7.03 30.36
N ALA A 340 8.00 6.16 30.26
CA ALA A 340 9.38 6.52 30.54
C ALA A 340 9.89 7.58 29.56
N LEU A 341 9.56 7.43 28.26
CA LEU A 341 9.91 8.42 27.25
C LEU A 341 9.21 9.76 27.52
N ARG A 342 7.91 9.76 27.86
CA ARG A 342 7.20 11.00 28.22
C ARG A 342 7.85 11.72 29.40
N ARG A 343 8.24 10.98 30.44
CA ARG A 343 8.96 11.53 31.59
C ARG A 343 10.33 12.08 31.21
N ALA A 344 11.08 11.39 30.36
CA ALA A 344 12.40 11.83 29.90
C ALA A 344 12.33 13.08 29.00
N LEU A 345 11.26 13.24 28.20
CA LEU A 345 11.05 14.40 27.33
C LEU A 345 10.51 15.63 28.08
N GLY A 346 9.90 15.43 29.26
CA GLY A 346 9.36 16.47 30.12
C GLY A 346 8.14 17.21 29.56
N GLY A 347 7.53 18.07 30.39
CA GLY A 347 6.30 18.79 30.05
C GLY A 347 5.02 18.01 30.35
N THR A 348 3.87 18.58 29.97
CA THR A 348 2.57 17.94 30.17
C THR A 348 2.27 16.93 29.06
N ASP A 349 1.60 15.83 29.41
CA ASP A 349 1.16 14.79 28.48
C ASP A 349 0.36 15.37 27.30
N ALA A 350 -0.49 16.36 27.56
CA ALA A 350 -1.28 17.05 26.54
C ALA A 350 -0.39 17.83 25.55
N SER A 351 0.58 18.60 26.04
CA SER A 351 1.49 19.38 25.18
C SER A 351 2.32 18.50 24.26
N LEU A 352 2.79 17.34 24.76
CA LEU A 352 3.53 16.37 23.97
C LEU A 352 2.66 15.78 22.87
N ARG A 353 1.45 15.33 23.21
CA ARG A 353 0.52 14.73 22.24
C ARG A 353 0.12 15.72 21.15
N LEU A 354 -0.20 16.97 21.52
CA LEU A 354 -0.55 18.01 20.54
C LEU A 354 0.61 18.32 19.61
N THR A 355 1.84 18.41 20.14
CA THR A 355 3.04 18.66 19.32
C THR A 355 3.25 17.56 18.28
N HIS A 356 3.12 16.29 18.69
CA HIS A 356 3.26 15.14 17.79
C HIS A 356 2.04 14.90 16.88
N LEU A 357 0.94 15.64 17.08
CA LEU A 357 -0.25 15.58 16.22
C LEU A 357 -0.17 16.58 15.05
N VAL A 358 0.67 17.62 15.14
CA VAL A 358 0.82 18.65 14.10
C VAL A 358 1.13 18.05 12.73
N ILE A 359 2.08 17.11 12.64
CA ILE A 359 2.52 16.53 11.36
C ILE A 359 1.45 15.62 10.73
N PRO A 360 0.80 14.70 11.47
CA PRO A 360 -0.38 13.99 10.98
C PRO A 360 -1.50 14.93 10.50
N SER A 361 -1.76 16.03 11.23
CA SER A 361 -2.78 17.02 10.85
C SER A 361 -2.42 17.78 9.57
N ALA A 362 -1.19 18.24 9.44
CA ALA A 362 -0.72 18.86 8.19
C ALA A 362 -0.82 17.87 7.02
N GLY A 363 -0.49 16.60 7.27
CA GLY A 363 -0.70 15.54 6.29
C GLY A 363 -2.17 15.35 5.89
N ALA A 364 -3.10 15.41 6.85
CA ALA A 364 -4.53 15.28 6.56
C ALA A 364 -5.01 16.40 5.62
N LEU A 365 -4.54 17.63 5.85
CA LEU A 365 -4.85 18.79 5.01
C LEU A 365 -4.26 18.64 3.61
N VAL A 366 -2.97 18.27 3.51
CA VAL A 366 -2.32 18.03 2.21
C VAL A 366 -3.00 16.92 1.43
N TRP A 367 -3.40 15.84 2.12
CA TRP A 367 -4.16 14.75 1.51
C TRP A 367 -5.50 15.25 0.97
N CYS A 368 -6.27 15.96 1.78
CA CYS A 368 -7.59 16.44 1.37
C CYS A 368 -7.49 17.43 0.21
N ALA A 369 -6.46 18.28 0.19
CA ALA A 369 -6.20 19.17 -0.95
C ALA A 369 -5.82 18.39 -2.21
N LEU A 370 -4.98 17.35 -2.10
CA LEU A 370 -4.56 16.53 -3.23
C LEU A 370 -5.73 15.76 -3.85
N THR A 371 -6.67 15.28 -3.04
CA THR A 371 -7.82 14.47 -3.49
C THR A 371 -9.12 15.28 -3.62
N ALA A 372 -9.10 16.59 -3.33
CA ALA A 372 -10.26 17.47 -3.49
C ALA A 372 -10.85 17.44 -4.92
N PRO A 373 -10.05 17.36 -6.00
CA PRO A 373 -10.61 17.27 -7.34
C PRO A 373 -11.51 16.05 -7.57
N ALA A 374 -11.26 14.94 -6.88
CA ALA A 374 -12.08 13.72 -6.99
C ALA A 374 -13.45 13.84 -6.31
N THR A 375 -13.64 14.82 -5.42
CA THR A 375 -14.86 15.00 -4.62
C THR A 375 -15.42 16.41 -4.79
N TRP A 376 -15.18 17.02 -5.95
CA TRP A 376 -15.50 18.41 -6.19
C TRP A 376 -17.02 18.67 -6.21
N ASP A 377 -17.79 17.68 -6.65
CA ASP A 377 -19.25 17.74 -6.67
C ASP A 377 -19.87 17.58 -5.28
N ALA A 378 -19.07 17.13 -4.30
CA ALA A 378 -19.49 17.06 -2.91
C ALA A 378 -19.37 18.43 -2.23
N HIS A 379 -20.20 18.65 -1.21
CA HIS A 379 -20.22 19.89 -0.44
C HIS A 379 -18.82 20.19 0.15
N PRO A 380 -18.27 21.43 0.07
CA PRO A 380 -16.91 21.76 0.53
C PRO A 380 -16.63 21.44 2.01
N SER A 381 -17.67 21.41 2.85
CA SER A 381 -17.57 20.97 4.24
C SER A 381 -17.10 19.52 4.38
N GLY A 382 -17.33 18.66 3.37
CA GLY A 382 -16.85 17.29 3.32
C GLY A 382 -15.33 17.18 3.41
N TRP A 383 -14.58 18.13 2.84
CA TRP A 383 -13.11 18.12 2.95
C TRP A 383 -12.63 18.42 4.37
N LEU A 384 -13.32 19.32 5.08
CA LEU A 384 -13.05 19.60 6.49
C LEU A 384 -13.41 18.38 7.36
N VAL A 385 -14.56 17.74 7.10
CA VAL A 385 -14.97 16.51 7.79
C VAL A 385 -13.97 15.38 7.53
N ALA A 386 -13.46 15.23 6.31
CA ALA A 386 -12.41 14.27 5.96
C ALA A 386 -11.12 14.51 6.75
N ALA A 387 -10.65 15.76 6.76
CA ALA A 387 -9.41 16.13 7.44
C ALA A 387 -9.53 15.93 8.96
N VAL A 388 -10.61 16.45 9.57
CA VAL A 388 -10.87 16.30 11.00
C VAL A 388 -11.10 14.84 11.38
N GLY A 389 -11.85 14.09 10.56
CA GLY A 389 -12.09 12.67 10.75
C GLY A 389 -10.81 11.83 10.69
N ALA A 390 -9.90 12.14 9.75
CA ALA A 390 -8.60 11.51 9.66
C ALA A 390 -7.72 11.83 10.87
N VAL A 391 -7.67 13.08 11.33
CA VAL A 391 -6.92 13.48 12.53
C VAL A 391 -7.50 12.83 13.80
N ALA A 392 -8.82 12.84 13.96
CA ALA A 392 -9.48 12.23 15.11
C ALA A 392 -9.25 10.71 15.15
N THR A 393 -9.39 10.04 14.00
CA THR A 393 -9.15 8.60 13.86
C THR A 393 -7.70 8.26 14.14
N THR A 394 -6.74 9.01 13.60
CA THR A 394 -5.30 8.80 13.85
C THR A 394 -4.90 9.08 15.28
N TYR A 395 -5.43 10.12 15.92
CA TYR A 395 -5.21 10.39 17.33
C TYR A 395 -5.73 9.24 18.20
N ARG A 396 -6.95 8.78 17.94
CA ARG A 396 -7.56 7.63 18.64
C ARG A 396 -6.84 6.32 18.36
N LEU A 397 -6.18 6.20 17.22
CA LEU A 397 -5.29 5.09 16.87
C LEU A 397 -3.97 5.14 17.63
N ALA A 398 -3.36 6.31 17.73
CA ALA A 398 -2.05 6.46 18.33
C ALA A 398 -2.07 6.43 19.87
N THR A 399 -3.19 6.82 20.49
CA THR A 399 -3.36 6.90 21.95
C THR A 399 -3.94 5.63 22.59
N ARG A 400 -4.05 4.52 21.85
CA ARG A 400 -4.65 3.30 22.38
C ARG A 400 -3.76 2.72 23.50
N PRO A 401 -4.37 2.27 24.62
CA PRO A 401 -3.63 1.55 25.64
C PRO A 401 -3.11 0.22 25.08
N PRO A 402 -2.06 -0.37 25.69
CA PRO A 402 -1.56 -1.70 25.34
C PRO A 402 -2.67 -2.73 25.42
N MET A 403 -2.61 -3.72 24.53
CA MET A 403 -3.66 -4.71 24.36
C MET A 403 -3.49 -5.87 25.35
N ASP A 404 -4.57 -6.20 26.06
CA ASP A 404 -4.55 -7.21 27.12
C ASP A 404 -5.01 -8.57 26.58
N TYR A 405 -4.06 -9.51 26.48
CA TYR A 405 -4.29 -10.89 26.03
C TYR A 405 -4.67 -11.83 27.17
N HIS A 406 -4.67 -11.35 28.41
CA HIS A 406 -5.15 -12.09 29.57
C HIS A 406 -6.66 -11.89 29.77
N ALA A 407 -7.30 -11.11 28.88
CA ALA A 407 -8.74 -10.92 28.88
C ALA A 407 -9.51 -12.19 28.49
N THR A 408 -10.73 -12.30 29.02
CA THR A 408 -11.66 -13.42 28.79
C THR A 408 -11.77 -13.76 27.31
N LEU A 409 -11.52 -15.02 26.97
CA LEU A 409 -11.69 -15.56 25.61
C LEU A 409 -13.18 -15.69 25.29
N LEU A 410 -13.60 -15.10 24.18
CA LEU A 410 -14.96 -15.20 23.68
C LEU A 410 -14.96 -16.17 22.50
N ASP A 411 -15.78 -17.21 22.59
CA ASP A 411 -15.99 -18.14 21.48
C ASP A 411 -17.06 -17.57 20.54
N ILE A 412 -16.68 -17.37 19.28
CA ILE A 412 -17.54 -16.83 18.22
C ILE A 412 -18.12 -17.93 17.32
N GLY A 413 -18.02 -19.20 17.71
CA GLY A 413 -18.77 -20.29 17.08
C GLY A 413 -18.14 -20.88 15.81
N PHE A 414 -16.85 -20.59 15.55
CA PHE A 414 -16.09 -21.14 14.41
C PHE A 414 -14.77 -21.81 14.85
N GLY A 415 -14.68 -22.25 16.11
CA GLY A 415 -13.44 -22.79 16.68
C GLY A 415 -12.32 -21.73 16.86
N VAL A 416 -12.65 -20.44 16.69
CA VAL A 416 -11.74 -19.31 16.89
C VAL A 416 -12.11 -18.59 18.18
N MET A 417 -11.24 -18.65 19.17
CA MET A 417 -11.42 -17.90 20.42
C MET A 417 -10.77 -16.53 20.32
N ILE A 418 -11.55 -15.45 20.47
CA ILE A 418 -11.04 -14.07 20.45
C ILE A 418 -11.16 -13.46 21.85
N PRO A 419 -10.05 -13.01 22.48
CA PRO A 419 -10.14 -12.32 23.77
C PRO A 419 -10.98 -11.04 23.67
N TRP A 420 -11.92 -10.84 24.61
CA TRP A 420 -12.84 -9.70 24.66
C TRP A 420 -12.11 -8.35 24.76
N GLY A 421 -10.96 -8.33 25.46
CA GLY A 421 -10.07 -7.17 25.51
C GLY A 421 -9.62 -6.73 24.11
N LEU A 422 -9.36 -7.70 23.21
CA LEU A 422 -9.06 -7.42 21.80
C LEU A 422 -10.27 -6.79 21.10
N LEU A 423 -11.48 -7.34 21.30
CA LEU A 423 -12.70 -6.85 20.65
C LEU A 423 -13.01 -5.39 21.04
N ARG A 424 -12.89 -5.03 22.31
CA ARG A 424 -13.13 -3.66 22.80
C ARG A 424 -12.07 -2.67 22.29
N GLN A 425 -10.81 -3.10 22.17
CA GLN A 425 -9.75 -2.29 21.55
C GLN A 425 -9.86 -2.22 20.02
N LEU A 426 -10.53 -3.19 19.39
CA LEU A 426 -10.84 -3.26 17.96
C LEU A 426 -11.73 -2.10 17.53
N PHE A 427 -12.80 -1.83 18.29
CA PHE A 427 -13.74 -0.75 18.01
C PHE A 427 -13.20 0.64 18.28
N ARG A 428 -12.17 0.75 19.12
CA ARG A 428 -11.50 2.03 19.36
C ARG A 428 -10.99 2.53 18.01
N GLY A 429 -11.19 3.81 17.67
CA GLY A 429 -10.81 4.41 16.38
C GLY A 429 -11.60 3.98 15.13
N ALA A 430 -11.96 2.70 14.96
CA ALA A 430 -12.87 2.27 13.88
C ALA A 430 -14.26 2.91 14.04
N GLY A 431 -14.75 3.02 15.27
CA GLY A 431 -15.99 3.76 15.57
C GLY A 431 -15.90 5.25 15.24
N VAL A 432 -14.72 5.86 15.34
CA VAL A 432 -14.53 7.28 14.93
C VAL A 432 -14.53 7.40 13.41
N LEU A 433 -13.85 6.50 12.71
CA LEU A 433 -13.90 6.45 11.25
C LEU A 433 -15.35 6.26 10.75
N LEU A 434 -16.10 5.32 11.34
CA LEU A 434 -17.50 5.09 11.00
C LEU A 434 -18.37 6.31 11.30
N LEU A 435 -18.20 6.96 12.45
CA LEU A 435 -18.91 8.19 12.79
C LEU A 435 -18.68 9.30 11.75
N PHE A 436 -17.42 9.55 11.39
CA PHE A 436 -17.10 10.56 10.38
C PHE A 436 -17.56 10.13 8.97
N SER A 437 -17.58 8.83 8.67
CA SER A 437 -18.13 8.31 7.42
C SER A 437 -19.64 8.51 7.31
N ILE A 438 -20.39 8.30 8.41
CA ILE A 438 -21.83 8.57 8.48
C ILE A 438 -22.09 10.07 8.40
N LEU A 439 -21.31 10.89 9.09
CA LEU A 439 -21.42 12.34 8.97
C LEU A 439 -21.15 12.80 7.53
N MET A 440 -20.17 12.19 6.86
CA MET A 440 -19.88 12.45 5.45
C MET A 440 -21.08 12.12 4.57
N SER A 441 -21.72 10.94 4.75
CA SER A 441 -22.86 10.52 3.94
C SER A 441 -24.07 11.43 4.13
N LEU A 442 -24.31 11.89 5.37
CA LEU A 442 -25.37 12.86 5.67
C LEU A 442 -25.12 14.22 4.99
N LEU A 443 -23.86 14.66 4.90
CA LEU A 443 -23.49 15.92 4.25
C LEU A 443 -23.55 15.84 2.72
N THR A 444 -23.27 14.68 2.14
CA THR A 444 -23.32 14.47 0.69
C THR A 444 -24.72 14.11 0.18
N GLY A 445 -25.71 13.98 1.07
CA GLY A 445 -27.09 13.62 0.70
C GLY A 445 -27.22 12.19 0.18
N THR A 446 -26.24 11.33 0.46
CA THR A 446 -26.24 9.92 0.04
C THR A 446 -26.91 9.09 1.13
N PRO A 447 -28.00 8.35 0.84
CA PRO A 447 -28.70 7.53 1.82
C PRO A 447 -27.84 6.38 2.39
#